data_AF-A0A947GVP9-F1
#
_entry.id   AF-A0A947GVP9-F1
#
_cell.length_a   1.000
_cell.length_b   1.000
_cell.length_c   1.000
_cell.angle_alpha   90.00
_cell.angle_beta   90.00
_cell.angle_gamma   90.00
#
_symmetry.space_group_name_H-M   'P 1'
#
loop_
_entity.id
_entity.type
_entity.pdbx_description
1 polymer ?
#
loop_
_entity_poly.entity_id
_entity_poly.type
_entity_poly.pdbx_seq_one_letter_code
_entity_poly.pdbx_strand_id
1 'polypeptide(L)' 'MNDSYQLSFRSLLDPNCTYAFPCSAAGQVDMDALSERARVRYLYARTVIGREFTAPCVQPVSVH' A
#
# COMPACT_ATOMS: atom_id res chain seq x y z
N MET A 1 12.85 11.25 -15.20
CA MET A 1 11.50 10.69 -15.00
C MET A 1 11.62 9.59 -13.98
N ASN A 2 11.14 9.79 -12.75
CA ASN A 2 11.17 8.75 -11.72
C ASN A 2 9.74 8.59 -11.20
N ASP A 3 8.91 7.94 -12.00
CA ASP A 3 7.56 7.56 -11.62
C ASP A 3 7.66 6.69 -10.37
N SER A 4 7.31 7.29 -9.24
CA SER A 4 7.26 6.60 -7.96
C SER A 4 5.89 5.94 -7.89
N TYR A 5 5.83 4.64 -7.58
CA TYR A 5 4.56 3.95 -7.45
C TYR A 5 4.24 3.75 -5.97
N GLN A 6 2.96 3.74 -5.64
CA GLN A 6 2.48 3.38 -4.32
C GLN A 6 1.41 2.30 -4.41
N LEU A 7 1.39 1.43 -3.42
CA LEU A 7 0.37 0.41 -3.24
C LEU A 7 -0.68 0.96 -2.26
N SER A 8 -1.88 1.22 -2.78
CA SER A 8 -2.99 1.79 -2.02
C SER A 8 -3.94 0.70 -1.54
N PHE A 9 -4.09 0.58 -0.23
CA PHE A 9 -5.07 -0.27 0.44
C PHE A 9 -6.23 0.59 0.91
N ARG A 10 -7.37 0.50 0.23
CA ARG A 10 -8.60 1.20 0.64
C ARG A 10 -9.37 0.33 1.63
N SER A 11 -9.69 0.86 2.80
CA SER A 11 -10.56 0.18 3.75
C SER A 11 -11.99 0.14 3.21
N LEU A 12 -12.65 -1.01 3.38
CA LEU A 12 -14.07 -1.20 3.07
C LEU A 12 -14.96 -0.70 4.21
N LEU A 13 -14.43 -0.69 5.43
CA LEU A 13 -15.12 -0.27 6.64
C LEU A 13 -15.10 1.25 6.80
N ASP A 14 -13.98 1.88 6.45
CA ASP A 14 -13.75 3.31 6.61
C ASP A 14 -13.23 3.95 5.32
N PRO A 15 -14.06 4.68 4.56
CA PRO A 15 -13.64 5.29 3.30
C PRO A 15 -12.54 6.35 3.46
N ASN A 16 -12.38 6.91 4.65
CA ASN A 16 -11.31 7.86 4.98
C ASN A 16 -9.98 7.18 5.37
N CYS A 17 -10.00 5.86 5.62
CA CYS A 17 -8.82 5.11 6.00
C CYS A 17 -8.23 4.40 4.78
N THR A 18 -7.17 4.98 4.21
CA THR A 18 -6.39 4.37 3.14
C THR A 18 -4.93 4.29 3.55
N TYR A 19 -4.33 3.13 3.39
CA TYR A 19 -2.89 2.97 3.59
C TYR A 19 -2.17 2.99 2.25
N ALA A 20 -1.21 3.89 2.09
CA ALA A 20 -0.33 3.95 0.95
C ALA A 20 1.06 3.48 1.36
N PHE A 21 1.62 2.52 0.62
CA PHE A 21 2.99 2.06 0.82
C PHE A 21 3.81 2.27 -0.44
N PRO A 22 5.09 2.68 -0.35
CA PRO A 22 5.95 2.79 -1.51
C PRO A 22 6.11 1.43 -2.18
N CYS A 23 6.03 1.43 -3.50
CA CYS A 23 5.93 0.24 -4.33
C CYS A 23 6.74 0.44 -5.61
N SER A 24 7.28 -0.64 -6.17
CA SER A 24 7.89 -0.61 -7.50
C SER A 24 6.82 -0.71 -8.60
N ALA A 25 7.17 -0.39 -9.84
CA ALA A 25 6.26 -0.46 -11.01
C ALA A 25 5.61 -1.85 -11.19
N ALA A 26 6.27 -2.90 -10.69
CA ALA A 26 5.78 -4.28 -10.71
C ALA A 26 4.73 -4.59 -9.63
N GLY A 27 4.35 -3.64 -8.77
CA GLY A 27 3.44 -3.91 -7.64
C GLY A 27 4.11 -4.51 -6.40
N GLN A 28 5.45 -4.61 -6.41
CA GLN A 28 6.21 -5.13 -5.28
C GLN A 28 6.54 -4.02 -4.30
N VAL A 29 6.05 -4.18 -3.07
CA VAL A 29 6.44 -3.36 -1.93
C VAL A 29 7.79 -3.85 -1.43
N ASP A 30 8.76 -2.95 -1.41
CA ASP A 30 10.07 -3.25 -0.90
C ASP A 30 10.03 -3.28 0.62
N MET A 31 9.97 -4.49 1.19
CA MET A 31 9.93 -4.65 2.64
C MET A 31 11.24 -4.18 3.28
N ASP A 32 12.38 -4.24 2.59
CA ASP A 32 13.65 -3.80 3.14
C ASP A 32 13.65 -2.28 3.37
N ALA A 33 13.12 -1.53 2.42
CA ALA A 33 12.92 -0.08 2.51
C ALA A 33 11.89 0.34 3.58
N LEU A 34 11.03 -0.58 4.05
CA LEU A 34 10.07 -0.30 5.12
C LEU A 34 10.69 -0.47 6.51
N SER A 35 10.37 0.44 7.43
CA SER A 35 10.64 0.26 8.85
C SER A 35 9.80 -0.87 9.46
N GLU A 36 10.25 -1.49 10.55
CA GLU A 36 9.56 -2.59 11.24
C GLU A 36 8.06 -2.32 11.48
N ARG A 37 7.71 -1.13 11.96
CA ARG A 37 6.29 -0.74 12.18
C ARG A 37 5.48 -0.74 10.89
N ALA A 38 6.07 -0.29 9.78
CA ALA A 38 5.42 -0.29 8.47
C ALA A 38 5.29 -1.70 7.90
N ARG A 39 6.31 -2.56 8.10
CA ARG A 39 6.25 -3.99 7.74
C ARG A 39 5.10 -4.70 8.44
N VAL A 40 4.95 -4.51 9.75
CA VAL A 40 3.86 -5.11 10.52
C VAL A 40 2.49 -4.63 10.02
N ARG A 41 2.32 -3.32 9.77
CA ARG A 41 1.08 -2.78 9.21
C ARG A 41 0.79 -3.30 7.79
N TYR A 42 1.81 -3.44 6.95
CA TYR A 42 1.67 -3.99 5.61
C TYR A 42 1.24 -5.46 5.64
N LEU A 43 1.89 -6.28 6.47
CA LEU A 43 1.53 -7.69 6.64
C LEU A 43 0.12 -7.84 7.21
N TYR A 44 -0.26 -7.00 8.18
CA TYR A 44 -1.62 -6.95 8.71
C TYR A 44 -2.63 -6.62 7.61
N ALA A 45 -2.47 -5.47 6.95
CA ALA A 45 -3.36 -5.00 5.88
C ALA A 45 -3.51 -6.05 4.78
N ARG A 46 -2.40 -6.72 4.42
CA ARG A 46 -2.38 -7.79 3.41
C ARG A 46 -3.10 -9.07 3.84
N THR A 47 -3.12 -9.37 5.13
CA THR A 47 -3.85 -10.52 5.69
C THR A 47 -5.36 -10.28 5.71
N VAL A 48 -5.78 -9.03 5.91
CA VAL A 48 -7.19 -8.64 5.99
C VAL A 48 -7.77 -8.11 4.66
N ILE A 49 -7.03 -8.27 3.54
CA ILE A 49 -7.57 -8.03 2.19
C ILE A 49 -8.77 -8.95 1.95
N GLY A 50 -9.83 -8.40 1.36
CA GLY A 50 -11.09 -9.09 1.09
C GLY A 50 -12.00 -9.23 2.32
N ARG A 51 -11.52 -8.82 3.50
CA ARG A 51 -12.30 -8.84 4.75
C ARG A 51 -12.54 -7.44 5.29
N GLU A 52 -11.48 -6.66 5.46
CA GLU A 52 -11.52 -5.28 5.97
C GLU A 52 -11.01 -4.27 4.94
N PHE A 53 -10.09 -4.69 4.08
CA PHE A 53 -9.51 -3.86 3.01
C PHE A 53 -9.80 -4.46 1.64
N THR A 54 -9.90 -3.61 0.62
CA THR A 54 -9.99 -4.08 -0.77
C THR A 54 -8.63 -4.55 -1.30
N ALA A 55 -8.65 -5.23 -2.45
CA ALA A 55 -7.43 -5.62 -3.14
C ALA A 55 -6.53 -4.40 -3.40
N PRO A 56 -5.23 -4.46 -3.07
CA PRO A 56 -4.33 -3.32 -3.22
C PRO A 56 -4.22 -2.92 -4.69
N CYS A 57 -4.26 -1.62 -4.95
CA CYS A 57 -4.11 -1.08 -6.30
C CYS A 57 -2.81 -0.29 -6.40
N VAL A 58 -2.02 -0.55 -7.45
CA VAL A 58 -0.81 0.21 -7.74
C VAL A 58 -1.20 1.52 -8.40
N GLN A 59 -0.83 2.63 -7.76
CA GLN A 59 -1.10 3.97 -8.27
C GLN A 59 0.22 4.73 -8.49
N PRO A 60 0.35 5.47 -9.60
CA PRO A 60 1.46 6.38 -9.77
C PRO A 60 1.33 7.54 -8.75
N VAL A 61 2.42 7.83 -8.05
CA VAL A 61 2.53 8.99 -7.17
C VAL A 61 2.95 10.17 -8.02
N SER A 62 1.96 10.87 -8.57
CA SER A 62 2.20 12.18 -9.16
C SER A 62 2.43 13.17 -8.01
N VAL A 63 3.70 13.37 -7.63
CA VAL A 63 4.06 14.51 -6.78
C VAL A 63 3.91 15.76 -7.67
N HIS A 64 2.94 16.62 -7.33
CA HIS A 64 2.72 17.89 -8.01
C HIS A 64 3.62 18.97 -7.41
#